data_AF-A0A963RNQ9-F1
#
_entry.id   AF-A0A963RNQ9-F1
#
_cell.length_a   1.000
_cell.length_b   1.000
_cell.length_c   1.000
_cell.angle_alpha   90.00
_cell.angle_beta   90.00
_cell.angle_gamma   90.00
#
_symmetry.space_group_name_H-M   'P 1'
#
loop_
_entity.id
_entity.type
_entity.pdbx_description
1 polymer ?
#
loop_
_entity_poly.entity_id
_entity_poly.type
_entity_poly.pdbx_seq_one_letter_code
_entity_poly.pdbx_strand_id
1 'polypeptide(L)'
;FIKRSRELGFSMAEIADLVSLWHDKARASSQVKLIASQHLADLEKRIQAMQDMRRTLQNLVHCCHGDARPDCPILDELAGEG
;
A
#
# COMPACT_ATOMS: atom_id res chain seq x y z
N PHE A 1 -2.37 -10.05 -20.08
CA PHE A 1 -1.89 -10.56 -18.79
C PHE A 1 -1.00 -9.55 -18.08
N ILE A 2 0.20 -9.27 -18.60
CA ILE A 2 1.20 -8.38 -17.98
C ILE A 2 0.65 -7.01 -17.58
N LYS A 3 -0.08 -6.31 -18.46
CA LYS A 3 -0.70 -5.00 -18.14
C LYS A 3 -1.56 -5.07 -16.87
N ARG A 4 -2.41 -6.11 -16.76
CA ARG A 4 -3.30 -6.28 -15.62
C ARG A 4 -2.54 -6.62 -14.34
N SER A 5 -1.49 -7.44 -14.44
CA SER A 5 -0.63 -7.74 -13.29
C SER A 5 0.10 -6.49 -12.78
N ARG A 6 0.53 -5.60 -13.69
CA ARG A 6 1.10 -4.29 -13.31
C ARG A 6 0.08 -3.37 -12.64
N GLU A 7 -1.15 -3.32 -13.14
CA GLU A 7 -2.24 -2.53 -12.53
C GLU A 7 -2.57 -3.02 -11.11
N LEU A 8 -2.40 -4.31 -10.83
CA LEU A 8 -2.57 -4.90 -9.49
C LEU A 8 -1.33 -4.74 -8.60
N GLY A 9 -0.27 -4.11 -9.10
CA GLY A 9 0.92 -3.78 -8.33
C GLY A 9 1.89 -4.94 -8.10
N PHE A 10 1.73 -6.07 -8.81
CA PHE A 10 2.72 -7.14 -8.75
C PHE A 10 4.10 -6.64 -9.20
N SER A 11 5.15 -7.10 -8.53
CA SER A 11 6.54 -6.83 -8.90
C SER A 11 6.89 -7.48 -10.24
N MET A 12 7.96 -7.03 -10.88
CA MET A 12 8.43 -7.63 -12.13
C MET A 12 8.78 -9.12 -11.96
N ALA A 13 9.30 -9.51 -10.80
CA ALA A 13 9.60 -10.92 -10.48
C ALA A 13 8.32 -11.76 -10.42
N GLU A 14 7.32 -11.33 -9.65
CA GLU A 14 6.03 -12.04 -9.56
C GLU A 14 5.31 -12.10 -10.91
N ILE A 15 5.40 -11.04 -11.72
CA ILE A 15 4.83 -11.03 -13.07
C ILE A 15 5.51 -12.08 -13.95
N ALA A 16 6.83 -12.20 -13.88
CA ALA A 16 7.57 -13.22 -14.64
C ALA A 16 7.13 -14.63 -14.23
N ASP A 17 7.01 -14.90 -12.93
CA ASP A 17 6.54 -16.19 -12.40
C ASP A 17 5.10 -16.49 -12.85
N LEU A 18 4.22 -15.49 -12.73
CA LEU A 18 2.83 -15.62 -13.15
C LEU A 18 2.68 -15.84 -14.66
N VAL A 19 3.54 -15.22 -15.49
CA VAL A 19 3.58 -15.44 -16.95
C VAL A 19 4.08 -16.84 -17.27
N SER A 20 5.15 -17.29 -16.62
CA SER A 20 5.69 -18.65 -16.76
C SER A 20 4.60 -19.70 -16.47
N LEU A 21 3.93 -19.54 -15.33
CA LEU A 21 2.82 -20.40 -14.97
C LEU A 21 1.66 -20.25 -15.97
N TRP A 22 1.37 -19.06 -16.48
CA TRP A 22 0.25 -18.87 -17.41
C TRP A 22 0.43 -19.60 -18.74
N HIS A 23 1.66 -19.78 -19.19
CA HIS A 23 2.00 -20.56 -20.38
C HIS A 23 1.88 -22.07 -20.16
N ASP A 24 2.11 -22.56 -18.94
CA ASP A 24 1.93 -23.96 -18.59
C ASP A 24 0.44 -24.29 -18.38
N LYS A 25 -0.15 -25.06 -19.31
CA LYS A 25 -1.55 -25.50 -19.25
C LYS A 25 -1.79 -26.67 -18.31
N ALA A 26 -0.74 -27.38 -17.90
CA ALA A 26 -0.80 -28.49 -16.94
C ALA A 26 -0.50 -28.06 -15.51
N ARG A 27 -0.22 -26.76 -15.27
CA ARG A 27 0.14 -26.25 -13.95
C ARG A 27 -0.90 -26.54 -12.88
N ALA A 28 -0.43 -26.71 -11.65
CA ALA A 28 -1.27 -26.64 -10.47
C ALA A 28 -1.62 -25.18 -10.13
N SER A 29 -2.90 -24.89 -9.88
CA SER A 29 -3.36 -23.56 -9.48
C SER A 29 -2.88 -23.14 -8.08
N SER A 30 -2.35 -24.09 -7.28
CA SER A 30 -1.81 -23.86 -5.95
C SER A 30 -0.67 -22.82 -5.94
N GLN A 31 0.24 -22.90 -6.91
CA GLN A 31 1.37 -21.96 -6.98
C GLN A 31 0.91 -20.55 -7.37
N VAL A 32 -0.06 -20.44 -8.28
CA VAL A 32 -0.68 -19.14 -8.64
C VAL A 32 -1.38 -18.53 -7.42
N LYS A 33 -2.11 -19.35 -6.65
CA LYS A 33 -2.78 -18.93 -5.42
C LYS A 33 -1.77 -18.44 -4.39
N LEU A 34 -0.65 -19.14 -4.22
CA LEU A 34 0.40 -18.73 -3.28
C LEU A 34 0.95 -17.34 -3.60
N ILE A 35 1.36 -17.09 -4.84
CA ILE A 35 1.87 -15.78 -5.29
C ILE A 35 0.82 -14.68 -5.05
N ALA A 36 -0.42 -14.93 -5.48
CA ALA A 36 -1.50 -13.95 -5.32
C ALA A 36 -1.83 -13.66 -3.85
N SER A 37 -1.87 -14.68 -2.99
CA SER A 37 -2.15 -14.53 -1.55
C SER A 37 -1.03 -13.79 -0.82
N GLN A 38 0.22 -14.02 -1.21
CA GLN A 38 1.36 -13.33 -0.61
C GLN A 38 1.36 -11.84 -0.97
N HIS A 39 1.14 -11.52 -2.24
CA HIS A 39 0.98 -10.13 -2.69
C HIS A 39 -0.21 -9.43 -2.03
N LEU A 40 -1.35 -10.14 -1.87
CA LEU A 40 -2.51 -9.60 -1.17
C LEU A 40 -2.17 -9.22 0.28
N ALA A 41 -1.49 -10.09 1.02
CA ALA A 41 -1.10 -9.82 2.40
C ALA A 41 -0.18 -8.58 2.51
N ASP A 42 0.72 -8.39 1.55
CA ASP A 42 1.59 -7.21 1.53
C ASP A 42 0.85 -5.93 1.13
N LEU A 43 -0.11 -6.01 0.22
CA LEU A 43 -1.03 -4.90 -0.07
C LEU A 43 -1.84 -4.52 1.17
N GLU A 44 -2.39 -5.48 1.91
CA GLU A 44 -3.16 -5.24 3.13
C GLU A 44 -2.32 -4.53 4.20
N LYS A 45 -1.06 -4.95 4.41
CA LYS A 45 -0.12 -4.26 5.32
C LYS A 45 0.12 -2.81 4.91
N ARG A 46 0.35 -2.56 3.62
CA ARG A 46 0.55 -1.20 3.10
C ARG A 46 -0.71 -0.35 3.27
N ILE A 47 -1.89 -0.91 3.03
CA ILE A 47 -3.17 -0.24 3.26
C ILE A 47 -3.32 0.15 4.73
N GLN A 48 -3.03 -0.76 5.67
CA GLN A 48 -3.10 -0.44 7.09
C GLN A 48 -2.16 0.72 7.47
N ALA A 49 -0.90 0.66 7.05
CA ALA A 49 0.06 1.74 7.29
C ALA A 49 -0.40 3.08 6.68
N MET A 50 -0.95 3.07 5.45
CA MET A 50 -1.51 4.27 4.82
C MET A 50 -2.75 4.78 5.55
N GLN A 51 -3.59 3.90 6.10
CA GLN A 51 -4.74 4.28 6.89
C GLN A 51 -4.33 4.92 8.23
N ASP A 52 -3.28 4.41 8.88
CA ASP A 52 -2.69 5.02 10.09
C ASP A 52 -2.14 6.42 9.81
N MET A 53 -1.33 6.57 8.77
CA MET A 53 -0.82 7.88 8.35
C MET A 53 -1.95 8.84 8.02
N ARG A 54 -2.98 8.37 7.30
CA ARG A 54 -4.17 9.18 6.99
C ARG A 54 -4.90 9.62 8.25
N ARG A 55 -5.13 8.72 9.21
CA ARG A 55 -5.79 9.07 10.49
C ARG A 55 -5.02 10.15 11.23
N THR A 56 -3.70 10.00 11.31
CA THR A 56 -2.81 10.98 11.96
C THR A 56 -2.94 12.34 11.28
N LEU A 57 -2.77 12.40 9.96
CA LEU A 57 -2.91 13.64 9.20
C LEU A 57 -4.31 14.26 9.32
N GLN A 58 -5.38 13.44 9.32
CA GLN A 58 -6.75 13.91 9.51
C GLN A 58 -6.93 14.60 10.86
N ASN A 59 -6.37 14.03 11.94
CA ASN A 59 -6.42 14.63 13.27
C ASN A 59 -5.66 15.96 13.30
N LEU A 60 -4.44 16.01 12.76
CA LEU A 60 -3.64 17.23 12.74
C LEU A 60 -4.30 18.36 11.95
N VAL A 61 -4.89 18.03 10.79
CA VAL A 61 -5.66 19.00 9.99
C VAL A 61 -6.88 19.49 10.76
N HIS A 62 -7.55 18.62 11.52
CA HIS A 62 -8.72 19.02 12.31
C HIS A 62 -8.34 19.92 13.51
N CYS A 63 -7.21 19.67 14.15
CA CYS A 63 -6.71 20.45 15.27
C CYS A 63 -6.10 21.80 14.84
N CYS A 64 -5.71 21.93 13.57
CA CYS A 64 -5.16 23.17 13.05
C CYS A 64 -6.26 24.21 12.80
N HIS A 65 -6.10 25.40 13.38
CA HIS A 65 -7.04 26.51 13.21
C HIS A 65 -7.01 27.10 11.79
N GLY A 66 -5.89 26.98 11.09
CA GLY A 66 -5.74 27.45 9.71
C GLY A 66 -5.86 28.97 9.56
N ASP A 67 -5.52 29.74 10.59
CA ASP A 67 -5.58 31.21 10.60
C ASP A 67 -4.18 31.84 10.58
N ALA A 68 -4.09 33.15 10.85
CA ALA A 68 -2.83 33.90 10.82
C ALA A 68 -1.95 33.71 12.07
N ARG A 69 -2.30 32.79 12.98
CA ARG A 69 -1.54 32.54 14.22
C ARG A 69 -0.32 31.66 13.93
N PRO A 70 0.75 31.79 14.74
CA PRO A 70 1.91 30.92 14.64
C PRO A 70 1.67 29.51 15.19
N ASP A 71 0.64 29.32 16.03
CA ASP A 71 0.32 28.04 16.67
C ASP A 71 -0.20 27.03 15.62
N CYS A 72 0.59 26.01 15.31
CA CYS A 72 0.29 25.03 14.28
C CYS A 72 0.57 23.61 14.77
N PRO A 73 -0.45 22.90 15.29
CA PRO A 73 -0.32 21.54 15.79
C PRO A 73 0.27 20.54 14.77
N ILE A 74 0.12 20.83 13.46
CA ILE A 74 0.74 20.03 12.39
C ILE A 74 2.26 20.13 12.46
N LEU A 75 2.81 21.34 12.62
CA LEU A 75 4.25 21.54 12.69
C LEU A 75 4.81 21.03 14.01
N ASP A 76 4.09 21.23 15.12
CA ASP A 76 4.48 20.78 16.45
C ASP A 76 4.62 19.24 16.50
N GLU A 77 3.63 18.50 15.99
CA GLU A 77 3.68 17.03 15.90
C GLU A 77 4.83 16.55 14.98
N LEU A 78 5.04 17.21 13.84
CA LEU A 78 6.10 16.84 12.90
C LEU A 78 7.50 17.15 13.43
N ALA A 79 7.63 18.15 14.31
CA ALA A 79 8.87 18.46 15.02
C ALA A 79 9.14 17.47 16.17
N GLY A 80 8.15 16.64 16.54
CA GLY A 80 8.23 15.73 17.68
C GLY A 80 8.05 16.43 19.03
N GLU A 81 7.38 17.59 19.05
CA GLU A 81 7.13 18.40 20.25
C GLU A 81 5.75 18.06 20.90
N GLY A 82 5.36 16.78 20.89
CA GLY A 82 4.10 16.24 21.41
C GLY A 82 4.25 15.24 22.53
#